data_AF-A0A7K4HKQ7-F1
#
_entry.id   AF-A0A7K4HKQ7-F1
#
_cell.length_a   1.000
_cell.length_b   1.000
_cell.length_c   1.000
_cell.angle_alpha   90.00
_cell.angle_beta   90.00
_cell.angle_gamma   90.00
#
_symmetry.space_group_name_H-M   'P 1'
#
loop_
_entity.id
_entity.type
_entity.pdbx_description
1 polymer ?
#
loop_
_entity_poly.entity_id
_entity_poly.type
_entity_poly.pdbx_seq_one_letter_code
_entity_poly.pdbx_strand_id
1 'polypeptide(L)'
;MNENKKMPFQPELIFQAIIKYISALLFVGLLLFVPAGSFKFWNAWVFMGALFIPMIFVMVYLIIKDPELMQKRMNVQEKEKTQKIYVVLSIIVFIITYAIP
;
A
#
# COMPACT_ATOMS: atom_id res chain seq x y z
N MET A 1 23.24 22.89 -17.17
CA MET A 1 22.08 22.65 -18.05
C MET A 1 22.05 21.15 -18.35
N ASN A 2 21.33 20.34 -17.56
CA ASN A 2 21.24 18.88 -17.81
C ASN A 2 19.80 18.53 -18.23
N GLU A 3 19.62 18.43 -19.54
CA GLU A 3 18.34 18.33 -20.24
C GLU A 3 17.77 16.90 -20.33
N ASN A 4 17.95 16.05 -19.31
CA ASN A 4 17.48 14.67 -19.41
C ASN A 4 17.02 14.02 -18.10
N LYS A 5 16.34 14.76 -17.22
CA LYS A 5 15.43 14.13 -16.24
C LYS A 5 14.13 13.76 -16.96
N LYS A 6 14.20 12.87 -17.95
CA LYS A 6 13.01 12.10 -18.35
C LYS A 6 12.59 11.36 -17.09
N MET A 7 11.53 11.82 -16.45
CA MET A 7 10.91 11.12 -15.33
C MET A 7 10.62 9.70 -15.81
N PRO A 8 11.32 8.66 -15.30
CA PRO A 8 10.96 7.31 -15.64
C PRO A 8 9.68 7.06 -14.85
N PHE A 9 8.53 7.26 -15.49
CA PHE A 9 7.27 6.72 -15.00
C PHE A 9 7.51 5.21 -14.88
N GLN A 10 7.84 4.72 -13.68
CA GLN A 10 8.25 3.34 -13.47
C GLN A 10 6.98 2.52 -13.25
N PRO A 11 6.51 1.76 -14.26
CA PRO A 11 5.25 1.03 -14.19
C PRO A 11 5.25 0.02 -13.04
N GLU A 12 6.43 -0.46 -12.63
CA GLU A 12 6.62 -1.44 -11.56
C GLU A 12 6.08 -0.95 -10.20
N LEU A 13 6.22 0.34 -9.89
CA LEU A 13 5.76 0.91 -8.62
C LEU A 13 4.23 0.98 -8.58
N ILE A 14 3.63 1.46 -9.66
CA ILE A 14 2.17 1.52 -9.80
C ILE A 14 1.60 0.09 -9.79
N PHE A 15 2.28 -0.85 -10.44
CA PHE A 15 1.90 -2.26 -10.44
C PHE A 15 1.94 -2.88 -9.03
N GLN A 16 2.97 -2.60 -8.22
CA GLN A 16 3.02 -3.03 -6.82
C GLN A 16 1.89 -2.43 -5.98
N ALA A 17 1.58 -1.13 -6.17
CA ALA A 17 0.47 -0.47 -5.50
C ALA A 17 -0.87 -1.13 -5.86
N ILE A 18 -1.09 -1.38 -7.15
CA ILE A 18 -2.29 -2.05 -7.68
C ILE A 18 -2.40 -3.47 -7.14
N ILE A 19 -1.32 -4.25 -7.12
CA ILE A 19 -1.32 -5.61 -6.56
C ILE A 19 -1.69 -5.60 -5.09
N LYS A 20 -1.06 -4.73 -4.27
CA LYS A 20 -1.39 -4.59 -2.85
C LYS A 20 -2.85 -4.21 -2.65
N TYR A 21 -3.33 -3.29 -3.46
CA TYR A 21 -4.71 -2.82 -3.42
C TYR A 21 -5.72 -3.92 -3.78
N ILE A 22 -5.48 -4.66 -4.86
CA ILE A 22 -6.32 -5.79 -5.29
C ILE A 22 -6.28 -6.91 -4.25
N SER A 23 -5.11 -7.20 -3.68
CA SER A 23 -4.96 -8.17 -2.60
C SER A 23 -5.78 -7.79 -1.38
N ALA A 24 -5.72 -6.51 -0.95
CA ALA A 24 -6.54 -6.00 0.14
C ALA A 24 -8.04 -6.07 -0.19
N LEU A 25 -8.44 -5.72 -1.42
CA LEU A 25 -9.82 -5.84 -1.90
C LEU A 25 -10.33 -7.28 -1.80
N LEU A 26 -9.56 -8.25 -2.30
CA LEU A 26 -9.91 -9.67 -2.22
C LEU A 26 -9.98 -10.17 -0.78
N PHE A 27 -9.03 -9.75 0.07
CA PHE A 27 -8.98 -10.16 1.47
C PHE A 27 -10.18 -9.64 2.25
N VAL A 28 -10.49 -8.35 2.12
CA VAL A 28 -11.68 -7.74 2.73
C VAL A 28 -12.96 -8.36 2.16
N GLY A 29 -12.99 -8.62 0.85
CA GLY A 29 -14.10 -9.31 0.21
C GLY A 29 -14.35 -10.69 0.79
N LEU A 30 -13.31 -11.52 0.91
CA LEU A 30 -13.41 -12.82 1.57
C LEU A 30 -13.90 -12.68 3.01
N LEU A 31 -13.33 -11.75 3.77
CA LEU A 31 -13.66 -11.56 5.18
C LEU A 31 -15.11 -11.12 5.40
N LEU A 32 -15.72 -10.43 4.41
CA LEU A 32 -17.12 -10.05 4.43
C LEU A 32 -18.05 -11.15 3.88
N PHE A 33 -17.64 -11.83 2.82
CA PHE A 33 -18.48 -12.85 2.16
C PHE A 33 -18.45 -14.23 2.85
N VAL A 34 -17.36 -14.59 3.53
CA VAL A 34 -17.24 -15.83 4.30
C VAL A 34 -18.26 -15.91 5.45
N PRO A 35 -18.38 -14.92 6.36
CA PRO A 35 -19.41 -14.96 7.40
C PRO A 35 -20.82 -14.77 6.84
N ALA A 36 -20.96 -14.08 5.72
CA ALA A 36 -22.23 -13.88 5.03
C ALA A 36 -22.75 -15.15 4.34
N GLY A 37 -21.88 -16.09 3.94
CA GLY A 37 -22.25 -17.30 3.20
C GLY A 37 -22.95 -17.03 1.85
N SER A 38 -22.97 -15.78 1.38
CA SER A 38 -23.70 -15.36 0.19
C SER A 38 -23.10 -14.10 -0.42
N PHE A 39 -23.02 -14.04 -1.75
CA PHE A 39 -22.60 -12.85 -2.50
C PHE A 39 -23.69 -11.78 -2.64
N LYS A 40 -24.91 -12.06 -2.17
CA LYS A 40 -26.06 -11.13 -2.24
C LYS A 40 -26.06 -10.04 -1.16
N PHE A 41 -24.98 -9.88 -0.40
CA PHE A 41 -24.88 -8.84 0.62
C PHE A 41 -24.62 -7.48 0.00
N TRP A 42 -25.69 -6.75 -0.32
CA TRP A 42 -25.63 -5.37 -0.82
C TRP A 42 -24.79 -4.45 0.07
N ASN A 43 -24.90 -4.61 1.40
CA ASN A 43 -24.13 -3.82 2.37
C ASN A 43 -22.62 -4.06 2.26
N ALA A 44 -22.17 -5.28 1.90
CA ALA A 44 -20.76 -5.56 1.70
C ALA A 44 -20.21 -4.83 0.46
N TRP A 45 -21.01 -4.75 -0.61
CA TRP A 45 -20.68 -3.98 -1.80
C TRP A 45 -20.63 -2.47 -1.55
N VAL A 46 -21.59 -1.94 -0.79
CA VAL A 46 -21.60 -0.52 -0.39
C VAL A 46 -20.41 -0.19 0.49
N PHE A 47 -20.10 -1.04 1.47
CA PHE A 47 -18.93 -0.87 2.34
C PHE A 47 -17.62 -0.94 1.56
N MET A 48 -17.48 -1.92 0.66
CA MET A 48 -16.33 -2.00 -0.24
C MET A 48 -16.22 -0.74 -1.09
N GLY A 49 -17.28 -0.32 -1.77
CA GLY A 49 -17.28 0.91 -2.58
C GLY A 49 -16.85 2.12 -1.76
N ALA A 50 -17.45 2.33 -0.58
CA ALA A 50 -17.13 3.46 0.29
C ALA A 50 -15.67 3.46 0.77
N LEU A 51 -15.07 2.29 0.97
CA LEU A 51 -13.68 2.16 1.44
C LEU A 51 -12.67 2.32 0.30
N PHE A 52 -12.97 1.71 -0.85
CA PHE A 52 -12.05 1.56 -1.97
C PHE A 52 -12.11 2.72 -2.98
N ILE A 53 -13.29 3.30 -3.25
CA ILE A 53 -13.46 4.44 -4.16
C ILE A 53 -12.60 5.67 -3.77
N PRO A 54 -12.66 6.20 -2.53
CA PRO A 54 -11.85 7.36 -2.17
C PRO A 54 -10.36 7.04 -2.23
N MET A 55 -9.98 5.78 -1.97
CA MET A 55 -8.59 5.33 -2.01
C MET A 55 -8.02 5.37 -3.44
N ILE A 56 -8.78 4.88 -4.45
CA ILE A 56 -8.41 5.04 -5.87
C ILE A 56 -8.40 6.51 -6.28
N PHE A 57 -9.38 7.29 -5.81
CA PHE A 57 -9.47 8.70 -6.15
C PHE A 57 -8.24 9.47 -5.69
N VAL A 58 -7.80 9.24 -4.44
CA VAL A 58 -6.56 9.80 -3.90
C VAL A 58 -5.34 9.28 -4.67
N MET A 59 -5.31 8.00 -5.05
CA MET A 59 -4.23 7.43 -5.85
C MET A 59 -4.08 8.16 -7.20
N VAL A 60 -5.17 8.30 -7.95
CA VAL A 60 -5.20 9.00 -9.24
C VAL A 60 -4.89 10.48 -9.08
N TYR A 61 -5.48 11.14 -8.09
CA TYR A 61 -5.23 12.55 -7.78
C TYR A 61 -3.75 12.80 -7.46
N LEU A 62 -3.12 11.93 -6.67
CA LEU A 62 -1.71 12.05 -6.30
C LEU A 62 -0.79 11.80 -7.51
N ILE A 63 -1.12 10.84 -8.39
CA ILE A 63 -0.37 10.60 -9.65
C ILE A 63 -0.41 11.84 -10.56
N ILE A 64 -1.56 12.50 -10.65
CA ILE A 64 -1.74 13.68 -11.52
C ILE A 64 -1.07 14.91 -10.90
N LYS A 65 -1.21 15.12 -9.59
CA LYS A 65 -0.80 16.35 -8.92
C LYS A 65 0.68 16.34 -8.51
N ASP A 66 1.16 15.23 -7.97
CA ASP A 66 2.54 15.12 -7.47
C ASP A 66 3.01 13.66 -7.39
N PRO A 67 3.50 13.08 -8.50
CA PRO A 67 3.99 11.70 -8.55
C PRO A 67 5.32 11.53 -7.78
N GLU A 68 6.04 12.61 -7.45
CA GLU A 68 7.32 12.56 -6.74
C GLU A 68 7.11 12.17 -5.26
N LEU A 69 5.96 12.53 -4.68
CA LEU A 69 5.55 12.09 -3.34
C LEU A 69 5.20 10.59 -3.27
N MET A 70 4.60 10.02 -4.31
CA MET A 70 4.36 8.57 -4.38
C MET A 70 5.66 7.79 -4.43
N GLN A 71 6.65 8.28 -5.18
CA GLN A 71 7.98 7.71 -5.16
C GLN A 71 8.58 7.79 -3.75
N LYS A 72 8.54 8.93 -3.06
CA LYS A 72 9.06 9.00 -1.68
C LYS A 72 8.35 8.06 -0.69
N ARG A 73 7.03 7.84 -0.84
CA ARG A 73 6.26 6.98 0.08
C ARG A 73 6.38 5.49 -0.22
N MET A 74 6.49 5.12 -1.49
CA MET A 74 6.52 3.72 -1.92
C MET A 74 7.93 3.20 -2.13
N ASN A 75 8.85 4.11 -2.46
CA ASN A 75 10.27 3.88 -2.36
C ASN A 75 10.70 4.01 -0.89
N VAL A 76 10.27 3.05 -0.08
CA VAL A 76 11.05 2.60 1.08
C VAL A 76 12.23 1.75 0.58
N GLN A 77 12.82 2.05 -0.58
CA GLN A 77 14.25 1.81 -0.70
C GLN A 77 14.89 2.91 0.13
N GLU A 78 15.15 2.56 1.38
CA GLU A 78 16.21 3.17 2.16
C GLU A 78 17.40 3.37 1.22
N LYS A 79 17.67 4.63 0.85
CA LYS A 79 18.85 4.99 0.05
C LYS A 79 20.15 4.81 0.84
N GLU A 80 20.11 4.29 2.05
CA GLU A 80 21.25 4.12 2.92
C GLU A 80 21.14 2.76 3.61
N LYS A 81 22.08 1.83 3.34
CA LYS A 81 22.19 0.51 3.98
C LYS A 81 22.15 0.57 5.53
N THR A 82 22.39 1.74 6.10
CA THR A 82 22.36 2.06 7.52
C THR A 82 20.96 1.92 8.14
N GLN A 83 19.88 2.18 7.40
CA GLN A 83 18.54 2.27 7.97
C GLN A 83 17.91 0.86 8.20
N LYS A 84 18.32 -0.12 7.38
CA LYS A 84 17.96 -1.55 7.50
C LYS A 84 18.37 -2.16 8.84
N ILE A 85 19.50 -1.70 9.39
CA ILE A 85 20.00 -2.13 10.71
C ILE A 85 19.03 -1.71 11.82
N TYR A 86 18.51 -0.48 11.76
CA TYR A 86 17.56 0.02 12.76
C TYR A 86 16.20 -0.69 12.68
N VAL A 87 15.74 -1.03 11.46
CA VAL A 87 14.50 -1.80 11.29
C VAL A 87 14.67 -3.20 11.89
N VAL A 88 15.76 -3.90 11.61
CA VAL A 88 16.05 -5.22 12.20
C VAL A 88 16.21 -5.13 13.71
N LEU A 89 16.90 -4.10 14.22
CA LEU A 89 17.04 -3.85 15.66
C LEU A 89 15.67 -3.63 16.31
N SER A 90 14.79 -2.87 15.68
CA SER A 90 13.44 -2.61 16.20
C SER A 90 12.59 -3.88 16.29
N ILE A 91 12.69 -4.78 15.31
CA ILE A 91 12.01 -6.08 15.32
C ILE A 91 12.57 -6.96 16.46
N ILE A 92 13.88 -6.97 16.66
CA ILE A 92 14.52 -7.75 17.75
C ILE A 92 14.08 -7.22 19.12
N VAL A 93 14.11 -5.91 19.34
CA VAL A 93 13.63 -5.30 20.58
C VAL A 93 12.15 -5.61 20.80
N PHE A 94 11.33 -5.50 19.76
CA PHE A 94 9.90 -5.81 19.85
C PHE A 94 9.66 -7.27 20.25
N ILE A 95 10.40 -8.21 19.67
CA ILE A 95 10.33 -9.62 20.05
C ILE A 95 10.77 -9.83 21.50
N ILE A 96 11.87 -9.22 21.94
CA ILE A 96 12.37 -9.37 23.31
C ILE A 96 11.38 -8.78 24.33
N THR A 97 10.88 -7.57 24.08
CA THR A 97 9.92 -6.88 24.95
C THR A 97 8.57 -7.59 25.00
N TYR A 98 8.15 -8.27 23.94
CA TYR A 98 6.87 -8.98 23.92
C TYR A 98 6.98 -10.45 24.35
N ALA A 99 8.16 -11.07 24.23
CA ALA A 99 8.42 -12.44 24.66
C ALA A 99 8.81 -12.55 26.13
N ILE A 100 9.34 -11.49 26.73
CA ILE A 100 9.51 -11.38 28.17
C ILE A 100 8.28 -10.63 28.70
N PRO A 101 7.41 -11.28 29.50
CA PRO A 101 6.13 -10.71 29.94
C PRO A 101 6.27 -9.42 30.77
#